data_AF-A0A954Q2H7-F1
#
_entry.id   AF-A0A954Q2H7-F1
#
_cell.length_a   1.000
_cell.length_b   1.000
_cell.length_c   1.000
_cell.angle_alpha   90.00
_cell.angle_beta   90.00
_cell.angle_gamma   90.00
#
_symmetry.space_group_name_H-M   'P 1'
#
loop_
_entity.id
_entity.type
_entity.pdbx_description
1 polymer ?
#
loop_
_entity_poly.entity_id
_entity_poly.type
_entity_poly.pdbx_seq_one_letter_code
_entity_poly.pdbx_strand_id
1 'polypeptide(L)'
;MEILRILDESILGRWTPDDPLSYEQSIVWLQPLDGLDFVRVAYVRNAKSRRGPLAVGGTGMILGYAKLTEDAPVDRETGRYTRRVFYLKEEDSQLNMNQFPKGSIDPRSVLPSVFGEPPREEDVERGYPWYVSRSGLGLSTAAQPMG
;
A
#
# COMPACT_ATOMS: atom_id res chain seq x y z
N MET A 1 1.63 7.52 9.18
CA MET A 1 2.17 6.52 10.13
C MET A 1 3.34 5.79 9.46
N GLU A 2 4.38 5.40 10.18
CA GLU A 2 5.49 4.61 9.63
C GLU A 2 5.76 3.38 10.49
N ILE A 3 5.79 2.20 9.87
CA ILE A 3 6.06 0.92 10.52
C ILE A 3 7.49 0.52 10.18
N LEU A 4 8.33 0.35 11.20
CA LEU A 4 9.74 -0.02 11.04
C LEU A 4 9.91 -1.54 11.02
N ARG A 5 10.90 -2.02 10.27
CA ARG A 5 11.30 -3.43 10.29
C ARG A 5 11.83 -3.79 11.67
N ILE A 6 11.30 -4.86 12.23
CA ILE A 6 11.89 -5.55 13.37
C ILE A 6 12.65 -6.75 12.80
N LEU A 7 13.94 -6.85 13.12
CA LEU A 7 14.74 -8.01 12.74
C LEU A 7 14.51 -9.10 13.78
N ASP A 8 13.84 -10.18 13.39
CA ASP A 8 13.74 -11.40 14.18
C ASP A 8 14.12 -12.64 13.35
N GLU A 9 14.28 -13.79 14.02
CA GLU A 9 14.72 -15.04 13.40
C GLU A 9 13.77 -15.54 12.30
N SER A 10 12.47 -15.20 12.36
CA SER A 10 11.48 -15.61 11.36
C SER A 10 11.66 -14.87 10.03
N ILE A 11 12.23 -13.66 10.06
CA ILE A 11 12.53 -12.85 8.87
C ILE A 11 13.87 -13.24 8.24
N LEU A 12 14.85 -13.66 9.05
CA LEU A 12 16.18 -14.07 8.56
C LEU A 12 16.12 -15.24 7.56
N GLY A 13 15.11 -16.12 7.68
CA GLY A 13 14.93 -17.26 6.76
C GLY A 13 14.21 -16.94 5.44
N ARG A 14 13.63 -15.74 5.28
CA ARG A 14 12.86 -15.35 4.08
C ARG A 14 13.62 -14.42 3.13
N TRP A 15 14.81 -13.98 3.51
CA TRP A 15 15.60 -13.07 2.69
C TRP A 15 16.11 -13.77 1.43
N THR A 16 15.80 -13.19 0.27
CA THR A 16 16.39 -13.61 -1.01
C THR A 16 16.86 -12.37 -1.77
N PRO A 17 18.07 -12.39 -2.36
CA PRO A 17 18.63 -11.22 -3.03
C PRO A 17 17.79 -10.71 -4.22
N ASP A 18 17.01 -11.61 -4.82
CA ASP A 18 16.22 -11.35 -6.01
C ASP A 18 14.78 -10.90 -5.71
N ASP A 19 14.36 -10.91 -4.43
CA ASP A 19 13.05 -10.43 -4.01
C ASP A 19 13.14 -8.98 -3.46
N PRO A 20 12.56 -7.99 -4.14
CA PRO A 20 12.50 -6.60 -3.67
C PRO A 20 11.91 -6.45 -2.25
N LEU A 21 11.02 -7.36 -1.84
CA LEU A 21 10.41 -7.37 -0.51
C LEU A 21 11.46 -7.52 0.61
N SER A 22 12.53 -8.27 0.36
CA SER A 22 13.63 -8.54 1.30
C SER A 22 14.38 -7.29 1.76
N TYR A 23 14.35 -6.24 0.94
CA TYR A 23 15.07 -4.98 1.15
C TYR A 23 14.20 -3.89 1.76
N GLU A 24 12.96 -4.19 2.16
CA GLU A 24 12.14 -3.20 2.85
C GLU A 24 12.69 -2.91 4.25
N GLN A 25 12.83 -1.62 4.55
CA GLN A 25 13.24 -1.11 5.84
C GLN A 25 12.05 -0.64 6.68
N SER A 26 11.07 -0.02 6.02
CA SER A 26 9.87 0.48 6.67
C SER A 26 8.73 0.62 5.66
N ILE A 27 7.50 0.63 6.16
CA ILE A 27 6.31 0.99 5.38
C ILE A 27 5.79 2.34 5.87
N VAL A 28 5.62 3.28 4.95
CA VAL A 28 4.99 4.58 5.21
C VAL A 28 3.55 4.54 4.72
N TRP A 29 2.62 4.78 5.64
CA TRP A 29 1.21 5.03 5.36
C TRP A 29 0.96 6.54 5.37
N LEU A 30 0.46 7.05 4.25
CA LEU A 30 0.15 8.46 4.03
C LEU A 30 -1.20 8.86 4.64
N GLN A 31 -2.04 7.87 4.95
CA GLN A 31 -3.35 8.04 5.59
C GLN A 31 -3.51 7.04 6.74
N PRO A 32 -4.41 7.27 7.70
CA PRO A 32 -4.79 6.26 8.69
C PRO A 32 -5.29 4.98 8.02
N LEU A 33 -5.06 3.83 8.67
CA LEU A 33 -5.54 2.54 8.20
C LEU A 33 -6.96 2.23 8.65
N ASP A 34 -7.49 2.99 9.61
CA ASP A 34 -8.81 2.76 10.19
C ASP A 34 -9.88 2.85 9.10
N GLY A 35 -10.64 1.77 8.91
CA GLY A 35 -11.69 1.66 7.88
C GLY A 35 -11.20 1.29 6.48
N LEU A 36 -9.90 1.05 6.27
CA LEU A 36 -9.38 0.46 5.02
C LEU A 36 -9.44 -1.07 5.11
N ASP A 37 -10.48 -1.66 4.54
CA ASP A 37 -10.66 -3.12 4.52
C ASP A 37 -9.63 -3.83 3.63
N PHE A 38 -9.11 -3.15 2.60
CA PHE A 38 -8.10 -3.69 1.73
C PHE A 38 -7.27 -2.60 1.06
N VAL A 39 -6.10 -2.98 0.55
CA VAL A 39 -5.32 -2.20 -0.41
C VAL A 39 -4.87 -3.07 -1.57
N ARG A 40 -4.61 -2.45 -2.72
CA ARG A 40 -3.90 -3.10 -3.83
C ARG A 40 -2.40 -2.88 -3.69
N VAL A 41 -1.61 -3.80 -4.24
CA VAL A 41 -0.15 -3.74 -4.24
C VAL A 41 0.38 -3.59 -5.66
N ALA A 42 1.42 -2.77 -5.82
CA ALA A 42 2.26 -2.80 -7.01
C ALA A 42 3.73 -2.61 -6.64
N TYR A 43 4.63 -3.10 -7.50
CA TYR A 43 6.04 -2.75 -7.45
C TYR A 43 6.33 -1.72 -8.53
N VAL A 44 6.73 -0.52 -8.11
CA VAL A 44 7.20 0.51 -9.05
C VAL A 44 8.71 0.38 -9.23
N ARG A 45 9.16 0.27 -10.48
CA ARG A 45 10.58 0.05 -10.84
C ARG A 45 11.27 1.34 -11.30
N ASN A 46 10.77 2.50 -10.90
CA ASN A 46 11.24 3.81 -11.38
C ASN A 46 11.61 4.79 -10.25
N ALA A 47 11.71 4.32 -9.00
CA ALA A 47 12.00 5.19 -7.87
C ALA A 47 13.45 5.72 -7.93
N LYS A 48 13.61 7.04 -7.79
CA LYS A 48 14.94 7.69 -7.80
C LYS A 48 15.70 7.56 -6.47
N SER A 49 15.00 7.24 -5.38
CA SER A 49 15.59 7.13 -4.05
C SER A 49 14.99 5.96 -3.27
N ARG A 50 15.80 5.39 -2.37
CA ARG A 50 15.42 4.31 -1.45
C ARG A 50 14.43 4.77 -0.36
N ARG A 51 14.58 6.02 0.12
CA ARG A 51 13.90 6.54 1.31
C ARG A 51 13.02 7.77 1.07
N GLY A 52 13.27 8.52 0.00
CA GLY A 52 12.57 9.77 -0.25
C GLY A 52 11.11 9.55 -0.66
N PRO A 53 10.33 10.65 -0.73
CA PRO A 53 8.97 10.61 -1.24
C PRO A 53 8.92 9.92 -2.60
N LEU A 54 7.92 9.09 -2.79
CA LEU A 54 7.71 8.40 -4.04
C LEU A 54 6.73 9.20 -4.89
N ALA A 55 7.22 9.77 -5.99
CA ALA A 55 6.37 10.38 -7.00
C ALA A 55 5.75 9.25 -7.83
N VAL A 56 4.44 9.10 -7.70
CA VAL A 56 3.63 8.07 -8.35
C VAL A 56 2.66 8.78 -9.29
N GLY A 57 2.73 8.46 -10.57
CA GLY A 57 1.78 8.95 -11.57
C GLY A 57 0.66 7.93 -11.78
N GLY A 58 -0.58 8.39 -11.92
CA GLY A 58 -1.74 7.53 -12.20
C GLY A 58 -3.05 8.09 -11.67
N THR A 59 -4.16 7.42 -12.00
CA THR A 59 -5.53 7.75 -11.54
C THR A 59 -5.88 7.12 -10.18
N GLY A 60 -4.95 6.37 -9.57
CA GLY A 60 -5.16 5.72 -8.27
C GLY A 60 -4.77 6.61 -7.09
N MET A 61 -5.48 6.45 -5.97
CA MET A 61 -5.12 7.06 -4.70
C MET A 61 -4.02 6.24 -4.03
N ILE A 62 -2.88 6.86 -3.80
CA ILE A 62 -1.73 6.20 -3.18
C ILE A 62 -1.84 6.37 -1.66
N LEU A 63 -1.86 5.24 -0.97
CA LEU A 63 -2.09 5.14 0.46
C LEU A 63 -0.80 4.92 1.25
N GLY A 64 0.20 4.30 0.61
CA GLY A 64 1.48 4.06 1.26
C GLY A 64 2.55 3.53 0.32
N TYR A 65 3.77 3.42 0.84
CA TYR A 65 4.91 2.88 0.12
C TYR A 65 5.97 2.32 1.06
N ALA A 66 6.79 1.40 0.55
CA ALA A 66 7.97 0.92 1.26
C ALA A 66 9.15 1.88 1.11
N LYS A 67 9.92 2.09 2.18
CA LYS A 67 11.32 2.57 2.10
C LYS A 67 12.25 1.37 2.14
N LEU A 68 13.39 1.48 1.48
CA LEU A 68 14.35 0.39 1.36
C LEU A 68 15.54 0.56 2.32
N THR A 69 16.17 -0.56 2.65
CA THR A 69 17.46 -0.65 3.34
C THR A 69 18.59 -0.07 2.47
N GLU A 70 19.74 0.26 3.05
CA GLU A 70 20.82 0.96 2.33
C GLU A 70 21.48 0.10 1.25
N ASP A 71 21.48 -1.21 1.46
CA ASP A 71 22.02 -2.25 0.59
C ASP A 71 21.05 -2.66 -0.53
N ALA A 72 19.84 -2.10 -0.58
CA ALA A 72 18.87 -2.42 -1.62
C ALA A 72 19.45 -2.13 -3.03
N PRO A 73 19.46 -3.11 -3.94
CA PRO A 73 20.05 -2.94 -5.26
C PRO A 73 19.20 -2.03 -6.14
N VAL A 74 19.84 -1.42 -7.14
CA VAL A 74 19.09 -0.86 -8.27
C VAL A 74 18.63 -2.00 -9.18
N ASP A 75 17.45 -1.82 -9.75
CA ASP A 75 16.95 -2.64 -10.83
C ASP A 75 17.87 -2.54 -12.05
N ARG A 76 18.32 -3.68 -12.57
CA ARG A 76 19.32 -3.74 -13.64
C ARG A 76 18.79 -3.20 -14.98
N GLU A 77 17.49 -3.31 -15.23
CA GLU A 77 16.89 -2.89 -16.49
C GLU A 77 16.60 -1.38 -16.48
N THR A 78 16.12 -0.85 -15.35
CA THR A 78 15.69 0.55 -15.27
C THR A 78 16.74 1.49 -14.69
N GLY A 79 17.75 0.97 -13.99
CA GLY A 79 18.72 1.77 -13.24
C GLY A 79 18.09 2.54 -12.08
N ARG A 80 16.91 2.12 -11.60
CA ARG A 80 16.14 2.76 -10.53
C ARG A 80 15.85 1.75 -9.41
N TYR A 81 15.35 2.23 -8.28
CA TYR A 81 14.95 1.34 -7.20
C TYR A 81 13.55 0.78 -7.45
N THR A 82 13.37 -0.48 -7.08
CA THR A 82 12.06 -1.14 -7.05
C THR A 82 11.45 -0.99 -5.67
N ARG A 83 10.26 -0.39 -5.58
CA ARG A 83 9.58 -0.13 -4.30
C ARG A 83 8.14 -0.59 -4.34
N ARG A 84 7.68 -1.20 -3.26
CA ARG A 84 6.28 -1.58 -3.09
C ARG A 84 5.44 -0.35 -2.79
N VAL A 85 4.27 -0.26 -3.43
CA VAL A 85 3.27 0.79 -3.21
C VAL A 85 1.92 0.18 -2.91
N PHE A 86 1.16 0.87 -2.06
CA PHE A 86 -0.19 0.51 -1.66
C PHE A 86 -1.15 1.58 -2.16
N TYR A 87 -2.22 1.14 -2.84
CA TYR A 87 -3.12 2.06 -3.52
C TYR A 87 -4.55 1.52 -3.60
N LEU A 88 -5.47 2.42 -3.89
CA LEU A 88 -6.81 2.12 -4.37
C LEU A 88 -6.98 2.73 -5.75
N LYS A 89 -7.80 2.09 -6.58
CA LYS A 89 -8.29 2.70 -7.81
C LYS A 89 -9.57 3.46 -7.54
N GLU A 90 -9.94 4.35 -8.46
CA GLU A 90 -11.18 5.11 -8.34
C GLU A 90 -12.40 4.19 -8.30
N GLU A 91 -12.45 3.16 -9.16
CA GLU A 91 -13.55 2.20 -9.21
C GLU A 91 -13.69 1.32 -7.96
N ASP A 92 -12.65 1.22 -7.13
CA ASP A 92 -12.71 0.42 -5.90
C ASP A 92 -13.74 1.01 -4.93
N SER A 93 -13.99 2.32 -5.01
CA SER A 93 -15.03 3.05 -4.29
C SER A 93 -16.44 2.47 -4.39
N GLN A 94 -16.73 1.78 -5.50
CA GLN A 94 -18.06 1.28 -5.83
C GLN A 94 -18.22 -0.21 -5.47
N LEU A 95 -17.20 -0.84 -4.89
CA LEU A 95 -17.24 -2.25 -4.56
C LEU A 95 -18.20 -2.53 -3.40
N ASN A 96 -18.98 -3.61 -3.56
CA ASN A 96 -19.93 -4.09 -2.56
C ASN A 96 -19.23 -4.74 -1.38
N MET A 97 -20.01 -5.07 -0.34
CA MET A 97 -19.48 -5.15 1.01
C MET A 97 -18.38 -6.20 1.28
N ASN A 98 -18.30 -7.18 0.39
CA ASN A 98 -17.49 -8.39 0.50
C ASN A 98 -16.68 -8.63 -0.80
N GLN A 99 -16.55 -7.60 -1.64
CA GLN A 99 -15.85 -7.72 -2.92
C GLN A 99 -14.46 -7.12 -2.82
N PHE A 100 -13.48 -7.99 -2.68
CA PHE A 100 -12.07 -7.62 -2.78
C PHE A 100 -11.57 -7.91 -4.18
N PRO A 101 -10.92 -6.93 -4.84
CA PRO A 101 -10.23 -7.22 -6.08
C PRO A 101 -9.17 -8.30 -5.88
N LYS A 102 -9.00 -9.18 -6.87
CA LYS A 102 -7.97 -10.23 -6.81
C LYS A 102 -6.59 -9.63 -6.52
N GLY A 103 -5.90 -10.21 -5.54
CA GLY A 103 -4.57 -9.77 -5.11
C GLY A 103 -4.57 -8.55 -4.19
N SER A 104 -5.73 -8.16 -3.68
CA SER A 104 -5.81 -7.20 -2.57
C SER A 104 -5.32 -7.83 -1.28
N ILE A 105 -4.83 -6.99 -0.38
CA ILE A 105 -4.29 -7.41 0.91
C ILE A 105 -4.95 -6.60 2.03
N ASP A 106 -5.08 -7.21 3.20
CA ASP A 106 -5.44 -6.49 4.43
C ASP A 106 -4.25 -5.58 4.82
N PRO A 107 -4.40 -4.24 4.83
CA PRO A 107 -3.32 -3.34 5.18
C PRO A 107 -2.78 -3.55 6.60
N ARG A 108 -3.58 -4.10 7.53
CA ARG A 108 -3.18 -4.36 8.92
C ARG A 108 -2.19 -5.53 9.02
N SER A 109 -2.18 -6.42 8.04
CA SER A 109 -1.26 -7.56 7.95
C SER A 109 0.09 -7.21 7.32
N VAL A 110 0.25 -5.98 6.80
CA VAL A 110 1.46 -5.55 6.09
C VAL A 110 2.52 -5.09 7.08
N LEU A 111 3.68 -5.73 6.98
CA LEU A 111 4.91 -5.31 7.65
C LEU A 111 6.05 -5.21 6.62
N PRO A 112 7.14 -4.48 6.91
CA PRO A 112 8.34 -4.54 6.10
C PRO A 112 8.79 -6.00 5.92
N SER A 113 9.09 -6.40 4.69
CA SER A 113 9.46 -7.77 4.31
C SER A 113 8.38 -8.86 4.46
N VAL A 114 7.16 -8.46 4.82
CA VAL A 114 5.97 -9.33 4.85
C VAL A 114 5.01 -8.87 3.76
N PHE A 115 4.59 -9.79 2.89
CA PHE A 115 3.70 -9.43 1.77
C PHE A 115 2.34 -8.91 2.27
N GLY A 116 1.82 -9.54 3.32
CA GLY A 116 0.47 -9.35 3.84
C GLY A 116 -0.43 -10.53 3.47
N GLU A 117 -1.54 -10.64 4.18
CA GLU A 117 -2.57 -11.65 4.00
C GLU A 117 -3.74 -11.07 3.18
N PRO A 118 -4.50 -11.92 2.47
CA PRO A 118 -5.75 -11.48 1.84
C PRO A 118 -6.75 -10.96 2.89
N PRO A 119 -7.53 -9.93 2.55
CA PRO A 119 -8.61 -9.46 3.43
C PRO A 119 -9.67 -10.56 3.60
N ARG A 120 -10.22 -10.66 4.81
CA ARG A 120 -11.27 -11.62 5.15
C ARG A 120 -12.59 -10.88 5.31
N GLU A 121 -13.67 -11.47 4.79
CA GLU A 121 -15.00 -10.86 4.84
C GLU A 121 -15.50 -10.63 6.29
N GLU A 122 -15.07 -11.47 7.23
CA GLU A 122 -15.41 -11.37 8.65
C GLU A 122 -14.72 -10.20 9.38
N ASP A 123 -13.59 -9.71 8.86
CA ASP A 123 -12.78 -8.63 9.44
C ASP A 123 -13.14 -7.25 8.85
N VAL A 124 -14.19 -7.17 8.05
CA VAL A 124 -14.64 -5.94 7.39
C VAL A 124 -15.26 -4.98 8.42
N GLU A 125 -14.52 -3.94 8.76
CA GLU A 125 -14.92 -2.92 9.75
C GLU A 125 -15.46 -1.68 9.02
N ARG A 126 -16.76 -1.67 8.72
CA ARG A 126 -17.34 -0.57 7.91
C ARG A 126 -17.61 0.71 8.70
N GLY A 127 -16.97 1.80 8.28
CA GLY A 127 -17.35 3.20 8.54
C GLY A 127 -17.71 3.96 7.25
N TYR A 128 -18.42 5.10 7.35
CA TYR A 128 -18.96 5.85 6.20
C TYR A 128 -18.18 7.15 5.88
N PRO A 129 -17.83 7.42 4.61
CA PRO A 129 -17.50 6.47 3.52
C PRO A 129 -16.17 5.74 3.79
N TRP A 130 -16.10 4.43 3.52
CA TRP A 130 -14.90 3.63 3.85
C TRP A 130 -13.63 4.05 3.08
N TYR A 131 -13.75 4.78 1.96
CA TYR A 131 -12.63 5.32 1.16
C TYR A 131 -12.65 6.86 1.02
N VAL A 132 -13.65 7.56 1.58
CA VAL A 132 -13.73 9.02 1.51
C VAL A 132 -13.86 9.56 2.93
N SER A 133 -12.94 10.40 3.37
CA SER A 133 -13.11 11.14 4.63
C SER A 133 -14.29 12.11 4.55
N ARG A 134 -15.06 12.26 5.64
CA ARG A 134 -15.77 13.52 5.91
C ARG A 134 -14.73 14.65 5.87
N SER A 135 -14.75 15.42 4.78
CA SER A 135 -14.13 16.75 4.66
C SER A 135 -12.63 16.85 4.32
N GLY A 136 -11.88 15.75 4.12
CA GLY A 136 -10.41 15.82 4.02
C GLY A 136 -9.75 15.67 2.63
N LEU A 137 -10.44 15.20 1.59
CA LEU A 137 -9.74 14.64 0.41
C LEU A 137 -9.65 15.55 -0.83
N GLY A 138 -10.15 16.79 -0.80
CA GLY A 138 -9.99 17.72 -1.93
C GLY A 138 -10.58 17.24 -3.26
N LEU A 139 -11.39 16.17 -3.23
CA LEU A 139 -12.17 15.68 -4.37
C LEU A 139 -13.45 16.51 -4.42
N SER A 140 -13.67 17.18 -5.55
CA SER A 140 -14.85 18.01 -5.80
C SER A 140 -16.12 17.19 -5.53
N THR A 141 -16.96 17.68 -4.61
CA THR A 141 -18.30 17.18 -4.35
C THR A 141 -19.11 17.19 -5.65
N ALA A 142 -19.30 16.03 -6.27
CA ALA A 142 -20.38 15.84 -7.22
C ALA A 142 -21.69 15.83 -6.42
N ALA A 143 -22.61 16.70 -6.84
CA ALA A 143 -23.87 16.99 -6.17
C ALA A 143 -24.72 15.72 -5.95
N GLN A 144 -25.36 15.65 -4.77
CA GLN A 144 -26.44 14.70 -4.53
C GLN A 144 -27.62 15.02 -5.48
N PRO A 145 -28.23 14.05 -6.15
CA PRO A 145 -29.55 14.26 -6.72
C PRO A 145 -30.55 14.33 -5.55
N MET A 146 -31.13 15.50 -5.37
CA MET A 146 -32.40 15.65 -4.66
C MET A 146 -33.49 15.01 -5.53
N GLY A 147 -34.20 14.02 -4.98
CA GLY A 147 -35.34 13.36 -5.60
C GLY A 147 -35.96 12.33 -4.69
#